data_AF-A0A5C7Q5T9-F1
#
_entry.id   AF-A0A5C7Q5T9-F1
#
_cell.length_a   1.000
_cell.length_b   1.000
_cell.length_c   1.000
_cell.angle_alpha   90.00
_cell.angle_beta   90.00
_cell.angle_gamma   90.00
#
_symmetry.space_group_name_H-M   'P 1'
#
loop_
_entity.id
_entity.type
_entity.pdbx_description
1 polymer ?
#
loop_
_entity_poly.entity_id
_entity_poly.type
_entity_poly.pdbx_seq_one_letter_code
_entity_poly.pdbx_strand_id
1 'polypeptide(L)'
;MKKLIFLPIALSGCAAHVTAPPPLPVVRTIEVKTPVAVPCKPIEELGDEPSYPDTTPALQTAADIFARVKLLLQGRALRDARLRRYKAAKESC
;
A
#
# COMPACT_ATOMS: atom_id res chain seq x y z
N MET A 1 -56.35 -15.67 -71.15
CA MET A 1 -57.02 -14.52 -70.50
C MET A 1 -57.36 -14.91 -69.07
N LYS A 2 -56.60 -14.46 -68.07
CA LYS A 2 -56.90 -14.75 -66.66
C LYS A 2 -56.54 -13.53 -65.81
N LYS A 3 -57.50 -13.14 -64.98
CA LYS A 3 -57.69 -11.83 -64.36
C LYS A 3 -56.65 -11.56 -63.26
N LEU A 4 -56.08 -10.35 -63.26
CA LEU A 4 -55.28 -9.80 -62.18
C LEU A 4 -56.23 -9.40 -61.03
N ILE A 5 -56.09 -10.02 -59.86
CA ILE A 5 -56.85 -9.66 -58.66
C ILE A 5 -55.87 -9.07 -57.64
N PHE A 6 -56.13 -7.80 -57.33
CA PHE A 6 -55.47 -6.95 -56.34
C PHE A 6 -55.65 -7.55 -54.93
N LEU A 7 -54.56 -7.68 -54.15
CA LEU A 7 -54.58 -8.13 -52.76
C LEU A 7 -54.05 -7.01 -51.85
N PRO A 8 -54.73 -6.66 -50.74
CA PRO A 8 -54.43 -5.46 -49.97
C PRO A 8 -53.22 -5.63 -49.07
N ILE A 9 -52.42 -4.57 -48.97
CA ILE A 9 -51.28 -4.43 -48.06
C ILE A 9 -51.83 -4.22 -46.65
N ALA A 10 -51.65 -5.20 -45.76
CA ALA A 10 -51.91 -5.05 -44.34
C ALA A 10 -50.65 -4.47 -43.65
N LEU A 11 -50.71 -3.20 -43.24
CA LEU A 11 -49.79 -2.63 -42.26
C LEU A 11 -50.02 -3.33 -40.91
N SER A 12 -49.23 -4.35 -40.61
CA SER A 12 -49.11 -4.86 -39.24
C SER A 12 -48.24 -3.88 -38.45
N GLY A 13 -48.91 -3.09 -37.61
CA GLY A 13 -48.29 -2.11 -36.73
C GLY A 13 -47.27 -2.71 -35.77
N CYS A 14 -46.37 -1.83 -35.33
CA CYS A 14 -45.38 -2.06 -34.29
C CYS A 14 -45.99 -2.74 -33.07
N ALA A 15 -45.79 -4.05 -32.94
CA ALA A 15 -45.95 -4.74 -31.68
C ALA A 15 -44.81 -4.27 -30.77
N ALA A 16 -45.16 -3.36 -29.88
CA ALA A 16 -44.53 -3.03 -28.61
C ALA A 16 -43.15 -3.67 -28.38
N HIS A 17 -42.11 -2.83 -28.44
CA HIS A 17 -40.90 -3.09 -27.65
C HIS A 17 -41.35 -3.14 -26.18
N VAL A 18 -41.63 -4.35 -25.68
CA VAL A 18 -41.81 -4.58 -24.26
C VAL A 18 -40.45 -4.30 -23.65
N THR A 19 -40.27 -3.08 -23.15
CA THR A 19 -39.19 -2.72 -22.26
C THR A 19 -39.35 -3.57 -21.02
N ALA A 20 -38.65 -4.71 -21.00
CA ALA A 20 -38.55 -5.53 -19.81
C ALA A 20 -38.12 -4.64 -18.64
N PRO A 21 -38.74 -4.77 -17.46
CA PRO A 21 -38.31 -4.01 -16.30
C PRO A 21 -36.82 -4.30 -16.05
N PRO A 22 -36.02 -3.27 -15.70
CA PRO A 22 -34.61 -3.47 -15.44
C PRO A 22 -34.44 -4.53 -14.33
N PRO A 23 -33.47 -5.44 -14.45
CA PRO A 23 -33.27 -6.48 -13.46
C PRO A 23 -33.03 -5.84 -12.08
N LEU A 24 -33.65 -6.42 -11.05
CA LEU A 24 -33.43 -5.98 -9.68
C LEU A 24 -31.96 -6.18 -9.28
N PRO A 25 -31.35 -5.24 -8.56
CA PRO A 25 -29.96 -5.37 -8.14
C PRO A 25 -29.80 -6.59 -7.22
N VAL A 26 -28.83 -7.44 -7.54
CA VAL A 26 -28.45 -8.56 -6.67
C VAL A 26 -27.49 -8.03 -5.61
N VAL A 27 -28.02 -7.72 -4.44
CA VAL A 27 -27.21 -7.33 -3.28
C VAL A 27 -26.48 -8.58 -2.76
N ARG A 28 -25.15 -8.53 -2.72
CA ARG A 28 -24.32 -9.59 -2.14
C ARG A 28 -23.37 -8.97 -1.12
N THR A 29 -23.35 -9.53 0.08
CA THR A 29 -22.30 -9.24 1.05
C THR A 29 -21.10 -10.11 0.70
N ILE A 30 -19.95 -9.46 0.48
CA ILE A 30 -18.68 -10.14 0.29
C ILE A 30 -17.75 -9.81 1.45
N GLU A 31 -17.10 -10.83 2.00
CA GLU A 31 -16.03 -10.62 2.98
C GLU A 31 -14.74 -10.27 2.25
N VAL A 32 -14.18 -9.10 2.54
CA VAL A 32 -12.89 -8.65 2.02
C VAL A 32 -11.89 -8.67 3.17
N LYS A 33 -10.90 -9.56 3.09
CA LYS A 33 -9.80 -9.62 4.06
C LYS A 33 -8.73 -8.60 3.65
N THR A 34 -8.66 -7.49 4.37
CA THR A 34 -7.60 -6.49 4.21
C THR A 34 -6.53 -6.73 5.28
N PRO A 35 -5.23 -6.80 4.92
CA PRO A 35 -4.17 -6.91 5.92
C PRO A 35 -4.16 -5.66 6.81
N VAL A 36 -4.16 -5.87 8.11
CA VAL A 36 -4.05 -4.81 9.12
C VAL A 36 -2.62 -4.83 9.65
N ALA A 37 -1.97 -3.67 9.68
CA ALA A 37 -0.65 -3.54 10.28
C ALA A 37 -0.73 -3.84 11.79
N VAL A 38 -0.02 -4.86 12.23
CA VAL A 38 0.12 -5.20 13.65
C VAL A 38 1.42 -4.62 14.19
N PRO A 39 1.43 -4.14 15.46
CA PRO A 39 2.67 -3.69 16.09
C PRO A 39 3.67 -4.83 16.19
N CYS A 40 4.93 -4.56 15.82
CA CYS A 40 6.03 -5.50 15.98
C CYS A 40 6.66 -5.28 17.35
N LYS A 41 6.16 -6.02 18.36
CA LYS A 41 6.60 -5.92 19.75
C LYS A 41 8.14 -5.95 19.94
N PRO A 42 8.91 -6.82 19.24
CA PRO A 42 10.37 -6.80 19.30
C PRO A 42 11.02 -5.49 18.84
N ILE A 43 10.40 -4.77 17.90
CA ILE A 43 10.87 -3.43 17.49
C ILE A 43 10.58 -2.40 18.57
N GLU A 44 9.43 -2.49 19.24
CA GLU A 44 9.06 -1.61 20.36
C GLU A 44 10.01 -1.79 21.56
N GLU A 45 10.46 -3.02 21.80
CA GLU A 45 11.41 -3.37 22.87
C GLU A 45 12.86 -2.95 22.59
N LEU A 46 13.19 -2.44 21.40
CA LEU A 46 14.53 -1.91 21.10
C LEU A 46 14.91 -0.73 22.00
N GLY A 47 13.92 -0.05 22.58
CA GLY A 47 14.11 1.15 23.39
C GLY A 47 14.64 2.34 22.59
N ASP A 48 15.11 3.36 23.28
CA ASP A 48 15.55 4.61 22.68
C ASP A 48 16.81 4.47 21.80
N GLU A 49 17.01 5.46 20.94
CA GLU A 49 18.20 5.56 20.12
C GLU A 49 19.42 5.90 21.00
N PRO A 50 20.60 5.28 20.76
CA PRO A 50 21.79 5.62 21.54
C PRO A 50 22.23 7.06 21.28
N SER A 51 22.84 7.68 22.29
CA SER A 51 23.52 8.95 22.11
C SER A 51 24.74 8.77 21.21
N TYR A 52 24.75 9.42 20.06
CA TYR A 52 25.86 9.35 19.11
C TYR A 52 26.94 10.40 19.46
N PRO A 53 28.22 9.99 19.58
CA PRO A 53 29.31 10.90 19.94
C PRO A 53 29.73 11.82 18.79
N ASP A 54 29.42 11.48 17.55
CA ASP A 54 29.79 12.23 16.34
C ASP A 54 28.79 13.33 15.97
N THR A 55 28.36 14.10 16.98
CA THR A 55 27.48 15.26 16.73
C THR A 55 28.21 16.34 15.93
N THR A 56 27.47 17.15 15.18
CA THR A 56 28.06 18.28 14.44
C THR A 56 28.93 19.18 15.32
N PRO A 57 28.49 19.61 16.53
CA PRO A 57 29.35 20.39 17.42
C PRO A 57 30.62 19.64 17.86
N ALA A 58 30.51 18.35 18.19
CA ALA A 58 31.67 17.55 18.60
C ALA A 58 32.71 17.39 17.48
N LEU A 59 32.25 17.24 16.23
CA LEU A 59 33.12 17.14 15.07
C LEU A 59 33.78 18.48 14.69
N GLN A 60 33.09 19.60 14.92
CA GLN A 60 33.61 20.94 14.68
C GLN A 60 34.64 21.38 15.74
N THR A 61 34.49 20.89 16.96
CA THR A 61 35.36 21.21 18.11
C THR A 61 36.47 20.18 18.35
N ALA A 62 36.56 19.15 17.49
CA ALA A 62 37.61 18.14 17.58
C ALA A 62 39.00 18.79 17.41
N ALA A 63 39.94 18.40 18.28
CA ALA A 63 41.28 18.99 18.33
C ALA A 63 42.07 18.84 17.03
N ASP A 64 41.89 17.72 16.34
CA ASP A 64 42.54 17.41 15.06
C ASP A 64 41.70 16.40 14.25
N ILE A 65 42.23 16.02 13.08
CA ILE A 65 41.59 15.04 12.20
C ILE A 65 41.47 13.64 12.84
N PHE A 66 42.42 13.23 13.68
CA PHE A 66 42.39 11.92 14.34
C PHE A 66 41.26 11.87 15.38
N ALA A 67 41.13 12.92 16.19
CA ALA A 67 40.03 13.08 17.13
C ALA A 67 38.68 13.08 16.41
N ARG A 68 38.57 13.79 15.28
CA ARG A 68 37.35 13.81 14.46
C ARG A 68 37.00 12.43 13.88
N VAL A 69 37.98 11.71 13.33
CA VAL A 69 37.77 10.36 12.79
C VAL A 69 37.42 9.37 13.89
N LYS A 70 38.03 9.48 15.07
CA LYS A 70 37.68 8.65 16.24
C LYS A 70 36.20 8.79 16.60
N LEU A 71 35.68 10.02 16.67
CA LEU A 71 34.25 10.26 16.92
C LEU A 71 33.38 9.60 15.85
N LEU A 72 33.70 9.80 14.57
CA LEU A 72 32.96 9.21 13.44
C LEU A 72 32.93 7.66 13.50
N LEU A 73 34.05 7.03 13.85
CA LEU A 73 34.12 5.58 14.00
C LEU A 73 33.28 5.09 15.17
N GLN A 74 33.28 5.81 16.30
CA GLN A 74 32.43 5.49 17.44
C GLN A 74 30.95 5.61 17.08
N GLY A 75 30.55 6.69 16.42
CA GLY A 75 29.16 6.88 15.95
C GLY A 75 28.72 5.81 14.95
N ARG A 76 29.59 5.45 14.00
CA ARG A 76 29.35 4.35 13.06
C ARG A 76 29.13 3.01 13.77
N ALA A 77 29.98 2.67 14.73
CA ALA A 77 29.85 1.41 15.47
C ALA A 77 28.50 1.30 16.18
N LEU A 78 28.00 2.40 16.76
CA LEU A 78 26.68 2.45 17.40
C LEU A 78 25.54 2.29 16.38
N ARG A 79 25.60 2.98 15.24
CA ARG A 79 24.60 2.84 14.17
C ARG A 79 24.56 1.42 13.61
N ASP A 80 25.71 0.81 13.37
CA ASP A 80 25.79 -0.56 12.89
C ASP A 80 25.21 -1.56 13.91
N ALA A 81 25.49 -1.36 15.20
CA ALA A 81 24.92 -2.17 16.27
C ALA A 81 23.39 -2.02 16.36
N ARG A 82 22.88 -0.78 16.31
CA ARG A 82 21.43 -0.49 16.31
C ARG A 82 20.75 -1.12 15.10
N LEU A 83 21.34 -0.98 13.90
CA LEU A 83 20.80 -1.53 12.66
C LEU A 83 20.73 -3.07 12.71
N ARG A 84 21.73 -3.74 13.26
CA ARG A 84 21.70 -5.20 13.46
C ARG A 84 20.54 -5.62 14.35
N ARG A 85 20.35 -4.95 15.50
CA ARG A 85 19.24 -5.24 16.42
C ARG A 85 17.88 -4.97 15.77
N TYR A 86 17.75 -3.87 15.04
CA TYR A 86 16.52 -3.54 14.32
C TYR A 86 16.18 -4.58 13.25
N LYS A 87 17.16 -5.01 12.45
CA LYS A 87 16.96 -6.06 11.44
C LYS A 87 16.51 -7.37 12.07
N ALA A 88 17.19 -7.82 13.13
CA ALA A 88 16.81 -9.03 13.86
C ALA A 88 15.39 -8.94 14.44
N ALA A 89 15.01 -7.79 15.02
CA ALA A 89 13.66 -7.57 15.53
C ALA A 89 12.62 -7.60 14.40
N LYS A 90 12.90 -6.94 13.27
CA LYS A 90 12.01 -6.91 12.11
C LYS A 90 11.80 -8.28 11.47
N GLU A 91 12.83 -9.11 11.42
CA GLU A 91 12.74 -10.48 10.87
C GLU A 91 11.85 -11.41 11.70
N SER A 92 11.51 -11.02 12.94
CA SER A 92 10.71 -11.85 13.85
C SER A 92 9.19 -11.60 13.82
N CYS A 93 8.67 -10.76 12.91
CA CYS A 93 7.29 -10.22 12.97
C CYS A 93 6.34 -10.57 11.80
#